data_AF-A0A955K8K4-F1
#
_entry.id   AF-A0A955K8K4-F1
#
_cell.length_a   1.000
_cell.length_b   1.000
_cell.length_c   1.000
_cell.angle_alpha   90.00
_cell.angle_beta   90.00
_cell.angle_gamma   90.00
#
_symmetry.space_group_name_H-M   'P 1'
#
loop_
_entity.id
_entity.type
_entity.pdbx_description
1 polymer ?
#
loop_
_entity_poly.entity_id
_entity_poly.type
_entity_poly.pdbx_seq_one_letter_code
_entity_poly.pdbx_strand_id
1 'polypeptide(L)'
;MAAVRWVQKYLKFIKVGSFLGTRQIRRGSIWINLLIISIMTLTFLSLVVIPGILVGLTEGSFEQNREHLTGDLYLTTLPDEETIVNTQDIIRVLDTLPEVDSYTVRYKIAATIEAGYINRPDFTKDAESLSINAYVIDPEDEERTTELS
;
A
#
# COMPACT_ATOMS: atom_id res chain seq x y z
N MET A 1 34.53 -48.09 -2.15
CA MET A 1 34.77 -48.06 -3.61
C MET A 1 33.58 -48.52 -4.48
N ALA A 2 32.59 -49.25 -3.96
CA ALA A 2 31.45 -49.73 -4.77
C ALA A 2 30.40 -48.63 -5.12
N ALA A 3 30.13 -47.69 -4.22
CA ALA A 3 29.13 -46.63 -4.41
C ALA A 3 29.51 -45.66 -5.56
N VAL A 4 30.79 -45.29 -5.68
CA VAL A 4 31.29 -44.41 -6.74
C VAL A 4 31.11 -45.05 -8.12
N ARG A 5 31.31 -46.36 -8.25
CA ARG A 5 31.09 -47.09 -9.52
C ARG A 5 29.62 -47.11 -9.93
N TRP A 6 28.68 -47.14 -8.98
CA TRP A 6 27.24 -47.05 -9.25
C TRP A 6 26.84 -45.67 -9.77
N VAL A 7 27.27 -44.61 -9.10
CA VAL A 7 27.00 -43.22 -9.53
C VAL A 7 27.58 -42.96 -10.92
N GLN A 8 28.81 -43.41 -11.20
CA GLN A 8 29.39 -43.26 -12.53
C GLN A 8 28.69 -44.10 -13.61
N LYS A 9 28.11 -45.25 -13.26
CA LYS A 9 27.25 -46.01 -14.17
C LYS A 9 25.98 -45.23 -14.49
N TYR A 10 25.31 -44.67 -13.48
CA TYR A 10 24.11 -43.85 -13.65
C TYR A 10 24.37 -42.59 -14.49
N LEU A 11 25.47 -41.89 -14.24
CA LEU A 11 25.87 -40.74 -15.04
C LEU A 11 26.11 -41.11 -16.52
N LYS A 12 26.69 -42.29 -16.79
CA LYS A 12 26.81 -42.80 -18.16
C LYS A 12 25.44 -43.11 -18.77
N PHE A 13 24.51 -43.69 -18.01
CA PHE A 13 23.14 -43.94 -18.49
C PHE A 13 22.37 -42.65 -18.78
N ILE A 14 22.48 -41.62 -17.94
CA ILE A 14 21.87 -40.31 -18.18
C ILE A 14 22.46 -39.66 -19.44
N LYS A 15 23.79 -39.74 -19.62
CA LYS A 15 24.47 -39.18 -20.80
C LYS A 15 24.05 -39.88 -22.10
N VAL A 16 23.94 -41.21 -22.06
CA VAL A 16 23.46 -42.01 -23.19
C VAL A 16 21.98 -41.78 -23.45
N GLY A 17 21.15 -41.71 -22.41
CA GLY A 17 19.72 -41.41 -22.51
C GLY A 17 19.45 -40.02 -23.09
N SER A 18 20.16 -39.00 -22.63
CA SER A 18 20.08 -37.65 -23.20
C SER A 18 20.52 -37.65 -24.67
N PHE A 19 21.60 -38.34 -25.04
CA PHE A 19 22.05 -38.43 -26.43
C PHE A 19 21.01 -39.10 -27.34
N LEU A 20 20.39 -40.19 -26.87
CA LEU A 20 19.31 -40.87 -27.58
C LEU A 20 18.07 -39.97 -27.71
N GLY A 21 17.66 -39.31 -26.64
CA GLY A 21 16.51 -38.40 -26.62
C GLY A 21 16.67 -37.22 -27.57
N THR A 22 17.82 -36.52 -27.54
CA THR A 22 18.08 -35.39 -28.45
C THR A 22 18.10 -35.85 -29.91
N ARG A 23 18.65 -37.03 -30.19
CA ARG A 23 18.64 -37.61 -31.55
C ARG A 23 17.23 -37.99 -32.00
N GLN A 24 16.38 -38.48 -31.09
CA GLN A 24 15.00 -38.85 -31.36
C GLN A 24 14.13 -37.61 -31.63
N ILE A 25 14.28 -36.55 -30.83
CA ILE A 25 13.59 -35.28 -31.05
C ILE A 25 13.95 -34.68 -32.42
N ARG A 26 15.23 -34.75 -32.82
CA ARG A 26 15.68 -34.27 -34.15
C ARG A 26 15.18 -35.09 -35.33
N ARG A 27 14.95 -36.41 -35.16
CA ARG A 27 14.44 -37.29 -36.22
C ARG A 27 12.91 -37.38 -36.27
N GLY A 28 12.23 -36.96 -35.21
CA GLY A 28 10.77 -36.91 -35.15
C GLY A 28 10.18 -35.81 -36.04
N SER A 29 8.85 -35.81 -36.17
CA SER A 29 8.15 -34.73 -36.87
C SER A 29 8.31 -33.43 -36.10
N ILE A 30 8.96 -32.44 -36.73
CA ILE A 30 9.20 -31.12 -36.13
C ILE A 30 7.88 -30.45 -35.73
N TRP A 31 6.82 -30.68 -36.51
CA TRP A 31 5.47 -30.15 -36.28
C TRP A 31 4.83 -30.73 -35.03
N ILE A 32 4.98 -32.05 -34.80
CA ILE A 32 4.40 -32.71 -33.63
C ILE A 32 5.12 -32.24 -32.36
N ASN A 33 6.45 -32.16 -32.37
CA ASN A 33 7.21 -31.66 -31.23
C ASN A 33 6.85 -30.21 -30.91
N LEU A 34 6.71 -29.36 -31.92
CA LEU A 34 6.29 -27.96 -31.74
C LEU A 34 4.87 -27.88 -31.18
N LEU A 35 3.95 -28.71 -31.67
CA LEU A 35 2.57 -28.78 -31.17
C LEU A 35 2.53 -29.20 -29.69
N ILE A 36 3.30 -30.23 -29.30
CA ILE A 36 3.38 -30.70 -27.90
C ILE A 36 3.94 -29.60 -26.99
N ILE A 37 5.07 -28.99 -27.38
CA ILE A 37 5.69 -27.90 -26.60
C ILE A 37 4.69 -26.76 -26.44
N SER A 38 4.00 -26.37 -27.51
CA SER A 38 3.00 -25.29 -27.48
C SER A 38 1.86 -25.60 -26.51
N ILE A 39 1.25 -26.79 -26.59
CA ILE A 39 0.17 -27.21 -25.69
C ILE A 39 0.66 -27.26 -24.23
N MET A 40 1.85 -27.82 -23.98
CA MET A 40 2.43 -27.87 -22.63
C MET A 40 2.72 -26.46 -22.08
N THR A 41 3.22 -25.54 -22.91
CA THR A 41 3.42 -24.15 -22.48
C THR A 41 2.09 -23.43 -22.23
N LEU A 42 1.07 -23.66 -23.06
CA LEU A 42 -0.23 -23.01 -22.91
C LEU A 42 -0.96 -23.49 -21.64
N THR A 43 -0.90 -24.79 -21.36
CA THR A 43 -1.47 -25.38 -20.14
C THR A 43 -0.69 -24.99 -18.89
N PHE A 44 0.63 -24.91 -18.96
CA PHE A 44 1.43 -24.37 -17.87
C PHE A 44 1.07 -22.90 -17.61
N LEU A 45 0.97 -22.09 -18.66
CA LEU A 45 0.61 -20.68 -18.55
C LEU A 45 -0.78 -20.52 -17.95
N SER A 46 -1.76 -21.33 -18.35
CA SER A 46 -3.10 -21.25 -17.78
C SER A 46 -3.14 -21.60 -16.28
N LEU A 47 -2.31 -22.56 -15.84
CA LEU A 47 -2.23 -22.94 -14.43
C LEU A 47 -1.49 -21.90 -13.56
N VAL A 48 -0.56 -21.13 -14.12
CA VAL A 48 0.23 -20.14 -13.35
C VAL A 48 -0.37 -18.74 -13.41
N VAL A 49 -0.81 -18.30 -14.58
CA VAL A 49 -1.27 -16.92 -14.79
C VAL A 49 -2.59 -16.65 -14.08
N ILE A 50 -3.55 -17.58 -14.14
CA ILE A 50 -4.87 -17.35 -13.54
C ILE A 50 -4.76 -17.19 -12.01
N PRO A 51 -4.10 -18.10 -11.26
CA PRO A 51 -3.88 -17.89 -9.82
C PRO A 51 -2.99 -16.68 -9.54
N GLY A 52 -1.97 -16.42 -10.37
CA GLY A 52 -1.08 -15.28 -10.19
C GLY A 52 -1.80 -13.94 -10.25
N ILE A 53 -2.71 -13.76 -11.22
CA ILE A 53 -3.54 -12.57 -11.32
C ILE A 53 -4.52 -12.49 -10.15
N LEU A 54 -5.14 -13.61 -9.77
CA LEU A 54 -6.10 -13.62 -8.67
C LEU A 54 -5.46 -13.19 -7.34
N VAL A 55 -4.28 -13.73 -7.02
CA VAL A 55 -3.53 -13.35 -5.82
C VAL A 55 -3.06 -11.91 -5.92
N GLY A 56 -2.48 -11.51 -7.07
CA GLY A 56 -1.99 -10.14 -7.26
C GLY A 56 -3.09 -9.08 -7.12
N LEU A 57 -4.28 -9.33 -7.67
CA LEU A 57 -5.42 -8.43 -7.52
C LEU A 57 -5.93 -8.38 -6.08
N THR A 58 -5.95 -9.53 -5.40
CA THR A 58 -6.43 -9.62 -4.02
C THR A 58 -5.49 -8.89 -3.07
N GLU A 59 -4.19 -9.19 -3.14
CA GLU A 59 -3.14 -8.54 -2.35
C GLU A 59 -3.08 -7.03 -2.62
N GLY A 60 -3.12 -6.62 -3.90
CA GLY A 60 -3.14 -5.22 -4.27
C GLY A 60 -4.40 -4.49 -3.79
N SER A 61 -5.56 -5.15 -3.77
CA SER A 61 -6.78 -4.55 -3.22
C SER A 61 -6.71 -4.42 -1.70
N PHE A 62 -6.12 -5.39 -0.99
CA PHE A 62 -5.95 -5.31 0.45
C PHE A 62 -4.94 -4.23 0.85
N GLU A 63 -3.81 -4.13 0.14
CA GLU A 63 -2.82 -3.10 0.41
C GLU A 63 -3.39 -1.70 0.13
N GLN A 64 -4.03 -1.50 -1.04
CA GLN A 64 -4.68 -0.22 -1.36
C GLN A 64 -5.80 0.14 -0.36
N ASN A 65 -6.56 -0.85 0.13
CA ASN A 65 -7.61 -0.62 1.12
C ASN A 65 -7.04 -0.35 2.52
N ARG A 66 -5.88 -0.93 2.86
CA ARG A 66 -5.18 -0.68 4.11
C ARG A 66 -4.52 0.70 4.11
N GLU A 67 -3.90 1.10 3.01
CA GLU A 67 -3.26 2.41 2.84
C GLU A 67 -4.28 3.55 2.79
N HIS A 68 -5.46 3.37 2.19
CA HIS A 68 -6.37 4.49 1.92
C HIS A 68 -7.72 4.48 2.65
N LEU A 69 -8.17 3.34 3.20
CA LEU A 69 -9.57 3.21 3.61
C LEU A 69 -9.79 2.66 5.02
N THR A 70 -8.83 1.95 5.60
CA THR A 70 -9.07 1.18 6.85
C THR A 70 -8.29 1.71 8.07
N GLY A 71 -7.37 2.66 7.91
CA GLY A 71 -6.49 3.13 8.99
C GLY A 71 -6.99 4.33 9.79
N ASP A 72 -7.74 5.24 9.16
CA ASP A 72 -7.95 6.56 9.75
C ASP A 72 -9.19 6.60 10.66
N LEU A 73 -8.94 6.65 11.97
CA LEU A 73 -9.97 6.86 12.97
C LEU A 73 -10.12 8.37 13.27
N TYR A 74 -11.21 8.97 12.81
CA TYR A 74 -11.53 10.35 13.12
C TYR A 74 -12.34 10.44 14.43
N LEU A 75 -11.75 11.06 15.45
CA LEU A 75 -12.46 11.43 16.67
C LEU A 75 -13.07 12.82 16.49
N THR A 76 -14.40 12.91 16.47
CA THR A 76 -15.13 14.19 16.38
C THR A 76 -15.89 14.49 17.66
N THR A 77 -16.24 15.75 17.86
CA THR A 77 -17.11 16.14 18.97
C THR A 77 -18.51 15.54 18.79
N LEU A 78 -19.22 15.32 19.90
CA LEU A 78 -20.64 15.00 19.83
C LEU A 78 -21.41 16.21 19.25
N PRO A 79 -22.58 15.99 18.61
CA PRO A 79 -23.35 17.07 18.00
C PRO A 79 -23.71 18.21 18.96
N ASP A 80 -23.86 17.90 20.25
CA ASP A 80 -24.26 18.84 21.30
C ASP A 80 -23.07 19.40 22.10
N GLU A 81 -21.83 19.07 21.72
CA GLU A 81 -20.61 19.49 22.44
C GLU A 81 -19.64 20.26 21.55
N GLU A 82 -19.09 21.35 22.08
CA GLU A 82 -18.14 22.21 21.36
C GLU A 82 -16.70 21.67 21.35
N THR A 83 -16.36 20.72 22.22
CA THR A 83 -15.01 20.15 22.37
C THR A 83 -15.09 18.69 22.78
N ILE A 84 -14.08 17.88 22.40
CA ILE A 84 -13.98 16.47 22.80
C ILE A 84 -13.66 16.43 24.30
N VAL A 85 -14.55 15.84 25.09
CA VAL A 85 -14.34 15.70 26.54
C VAL A 85 -13.07 14.90 26.83
N ASN A 86 -12.27 15.37 27.79
CA ASN A 86 -11.02 14.73 28.24
C ASN A 86 -9.99 14.50 27.12
N THR A 87 -9.84 15.45 26.17
CA THR A 87 -8.85 15.35 25.08
C THR A 87 -7.45 14.99 25.57
N GLN A 88 -7.02 15.56 26.70
CA GLN A 88 -5.68 15.32 27.26
C GLN A 88 -5.48 13.89 27.78
N ASP A 89 -6.53 13.24 28.29
CA ASP A 89 -6.47 11.83 28.66
C ASP A 89 -6.37 10.94 27.42
N ILE A 90 -7.12 11.28 26.36
CA ILE A 90 -7.08 10.54 25.09
C ILE A 90 -5.68 10.59 24.49
N ILE A 91 -5.06 11.77 24.43
CA ILE A 91 -3.68 11.95 23.93
C ILE A 91 -2.70 11.07 24.72
N ARG A 92 -2.78 11.09 26.06
CA ARG A 92 -1.93 10.25 26.92
C ARG A 92 -2.12 8.76 26.67
N VAL A 93 -3.35 8.32 26.40
CA VAL A 93 -3.62 6.91 26.10
C VAL A 93 -3.06 6.55 24.72
N LEU A 94 -3.26 7.41 23.71
CA LEU A 94 -2.72 7.19 22.36
C LEU A 94 -1.19 7.09 22.37
N ASP A 95 -0.49 7.89 23.17
CA ASP A 95 0.97 7.81 23.36
C ASP A 95 1.44 6.48 23.97
N THR A 96 0.56 5.77 24.69
CA THR A 96 0.90 4.50 25.35
C THR A 96 0.59 3.27 24.51
N LEU A 97 -0.16 3.41 23.41
CA LEU A 97 -0.60 2.31 22.58
C LEU A 97 0.40 2.06 21.45
N PRO A 98 1.14 0.93 21.44
CA PRO A 98 2.10 0.62 20.38
C PRO A 98 1.44 0.32 19.03
N GLU A 99 0.12 0.11 19.00
CA GLU A 99 -0.64 -0.12 17.76
C GLU A 99 -0.96 1.18 16.99
N VAL A 100 -0.77 2.35 17.60
CA VAL A 100 -0.98 3.65 16.96
C VAL A 100 0.34 4.09 16.31
N ASP A 101 0.36 4.15 14.98
CA ASP A 101 1.55 4.55 14.21
C ASP A 101 1.77 6.08 14.30
N SER A 102 0.71 6.84 14.06
CA SER A 102 0.71 8.30 14.17
C SER A 102 -0.69 8.81 14.48
N TYR A 103 -0.76 10.01 15.04
CA TYR A 103 -2.00 10.75 15.22
C TYR A 103 -1.72 12.25 15.10
N THR A 104 -2.74 13.00 14.71
CA THR A 104 -2.71 14.47 14.60
C THR A 104 -3.89 15.05 15.35
N VAL A 105 -3.64 16.09 16.16
CA VAL A 105 -4.68 16.79 16.92
C VAL A 105 -4.97 18.11 16.23
N ARG A 106 -6.24 18.33 15.86
CA ARG A 106 -6.68 19.58 15.23
C ARG A 106 -7.49 20.40 16.22
N TYR A 107 -7.04 21.62 16.49
CA TYR A 107 -7.72 22.55 17.39
C TYR A 107 -8.60 23.50 16.60
N LYS A 108 -9.86 23.64 17.00
CA LYS A 108 -10.78 24.62 16.43
C LYS A 108 -10.77 25.88 17.30
N ILE A 109 -10.42 27.01 16.71
CA ILE A 109 -10.45 28.31 17.40
C ILE A 109 -11.32 29.29 16.61
N ALA A 110 -12.06 30.13 17.34
CA ALA A 110 -12.70 31.29 16.74
C ALA A 110 -11.62 32.36 16.49
N ALA A 111 -11.50 32.83 15.26
CA ALA A 111 -10.55 33.85 14.87
C ALA A 111 -11.26 34.97 14.12
N THR A 112 -10.79 36.21 14.28
CA THR A 112 -11.28 37.36 13.54
C THR A 112 -10.19 37.80 12.58
N ILE A 113 -10.49 37.76 11.28
CA ILE A 113 -9.59 38.30 10.26
C ILE A 113 -10.04 39.72 9.99
N GLU A 114 -9.13 40.66 10.24
CA GLU A 114 -9.29 42.05 9.87
C GLU A 114 -8.52 42.33 8.58
N ALA A 115 -9.15 43.06 7.66
CA ALA A 115 -8.58 43.40 6.37
C ALA A 115 -8.68 44.90 6.08
N GLY A 116 -7.94 45.35 5.07
CA GLY A 116 -8.10 46.70 4.53
C GLY A 116 -7.37 47.81 5.27
N TYR A 117 -6.41 47.51 6.15
CA TYR A 117 -5.62 48.53 6.88
C TYR A 117 -4.92 49.56 5.97
N ILE A 118 -4.50 49.16 4.75
CA ILE A 118 -3.75 50.02 3.82
C ILE A 118 -4.68 50.91 2.98
N ASN A 119 -5.84 50.42 2.57
CA ASN A 119 -6.76 51.12 1.65
C ASN A 119 -7.88 51.88 2.38
N ARG A 120 -7.70 52.12 3.69
CA ARG A 120 -8.74 52.63 4.56
C ARG A 120 -8.93 54.15 4.40
N PRO A 121 -10.15 54.64 4.06
CA PRO A 121 -10.40 56.08 3.88
C PRO A 121 -10.58 56.84 5.21
N ASP A 122 -10.95 56.18 6.31
CA ASP A 122 -11.17 56.79 7.62
C ASP A 122 -10.69 55.84 8.73
N PHE A 123 -9.62 56.22 9.42
CA PHE A 123 -9.00 55.45 10.51
C PHE A 123 -9.73 55.57 11.86
N THR A 124 -10.80 56.37 11.92
CA THR A 124 -11.59 56.58 13.15
C THR A 124 -12.69 55.53 13.34
N LYS A 125 -12.99 54.74 12.30
CA LYS A 125 -13.99 53.65 12.34
C LYS A 125 -13.32 52.29 12.57
N ASP A 126 -14.10 51.29 12.98
CA ASP A 126 -13.63 49.91 13.16
C ASP A 126 -13.35 49.22 11.83
N ALA A 127 -12.27 48.44 11.74
CA ALA A 127 -11.81 47.79 10.50
C ALA A 127 -12.85 46.79 9.97
N GLU A 128 -12.77 46.49 8.66
CA GLU A 128 -13.56 45.39 8.11
C GLU A 128 -13.06 44.09 8.74
N SER A 129 -13.89 43.50 9.60
CA SER A 129 -13.59 42.30 10.36
C SER A 129 -14.54 41.18 9.98
N LEU A 130 -14.02 39.99 9.72
CA LEU A 130 -14.80 38.77 9.50
C LEU A 130 -14.44 37.73 10.56
N SER A 131 -15.45 37.26 11.30
CA SER A 131 -15.29 36.14 12.22
C SER A 131 -15.31 34.82 11.46
N ILE A 132 -14.26 34.03 11.62
CA ILE A 132 -14.08 32.71 11.03
C ILE A 132 -13.78 31.66 12.10
N ASN A 133 -14.01 30.39 11.77
CA ASN A 133 -13.45 29.28 12.54
C ASN A 133 -12.13 28.89 11.88
N ALA A 134 -11.03 29.08 12.59
CA ALA A 134 -9.71 28.62 12.15
C ALA A 134 -9.40 27.27 12.80
N TYR A 135 -8.69 26.42 12.05
CA TYR A 135 -8.17 25.16 12.56
C TYR A 135 -6.66 25.28 12.68
N VAL A 136 -6.14 24.95 13.86
CA VAL A 136 -4.71 24.91 14.14
C VAL A 136 -4.28 23.45 14.18
N ILE A 137 -3.19 23.17 13.47
CA ILE A 137 -2.58 21.84 13.35
C ILE A 137 -1.08 21.97 13.59
N ASP A 138 -0.44 20.87 14.03
CA ASP A 138 1.00 20.75 13.96
C ASP A 138 1.37 20.17 12.57
N PRO A 139 2.09 20.92 11.72
CA PRO A 139 2.39 20.46 10.37
C PRO A 139 3.30 19.23 10.34
N GLU A 140 4.15 19.02 11.35
CA GLU A 140 5.04 17.85 11.37
C GLU A 140 4.27 16.57 11.67
N ASP A 141 3.33 16.61 12.63
CA ASP A 141 2.47 15.47 12.96
C ASP A 141 1.38 15.21 11.92
N GLU A 142 0.85 16.26 11.28
CA GLU A 142 -0.12 16.14 10.19
C GLU A 142 0.53 15.50 8.96
N GLU A 143 1.75 15.89 8.61
CA GLU A 143 2.47 15.31 7.48
C GLU A 143 2.79 13.83 7.71
N ARG A 144 3.22 13.49 8.93
CA ARG A 144 3.46 12.09 9.31
C ARG A 144 2.20 11.23 9.28
N THR A 145 1.03 11.82 9.56
CA THR A 145 -0.25 11.09 9.63
C THR A 145 -0.98 11.02 8.31
N THR A 146 -0.90 12.07 7.49
CA THR A 146 -1.71 12.19 6.28
C THR A 146 -0.89 12.15 4.99
N GLU A 147 0.41 12.46 5.03
CA GLU A 147 1.30 12.55 3.84
C GLU A 147 0.76 13.48 2.74
N LEU A 148 -0.05 14.48 3.11
CA LEU A 148 -0.79 15.35 2.18
C LEU A 148 -0.28 16.82 2.16
N SER A 149 0.75 17.19 2.93
CA SER A 149 1.15 18.60 3.12
C SER A 149 2.46 19.00 2.46
#